data_AF-A0A2V6YGI2-F1
#
_entry.id   AF-A0A2V6YGI2-F1
#
_cell.length_a   1.000
_cell.length_b   1.000
_cell.length_c   1.000
_cell.angle_alpha   90.00
_cell.angle_beta   90.00
_cell.angle_gamma   90.00
#
_symmetry.space_group_name_H-M   'P 1'
#
loop_
_entity.id
_entity.type
_entity.pdbx_description
1 polymer ?
#
loop_
_entity_poly.entity_id
_entity_poly.type
_entity_poly.pdbx_seq_one_letter_code
_entity_poly.pdbx_strand_id
1 'polypeptide(L)'
;MRCVASFVLLLASCTAGAAVAVTVPFSTLAKGLASGVGQPTQIVVRSQNEWTALWSRHMRAPSAPPPPPSVDFSRDMVVALFMGERPTGGYAIEVTQIERTDAGLSIRYRTRHPDPSAMQTQALTQPFHLIKLARVDDSVTFVAENPSR
;
A
#
# COMPACT_ATOMS: atom_id res chain seq x y z
N MET A 1 59.34 -6.52 35.85
CA MET A 1 58.32 -7.59 35.85
C MET A 1 56.97 -6.93 35.63
N ARG A 2 56.37 -7.16 34.45
CA ARG A 2 54.94 -7.00 34.09
C ARG A 2 54.43 -5.55 33.95
N CYS A 3 53.59 -5.17 33.00
CA CYS A 3 53.04 -5.78 31.79
C CYS A 3 52.44 -4.60 31.00
N VAL A 4 52.83 -4.40 29.75
CA VAL A 4 52.20 -3.41 28.85
C VAL A 4 50.93 -4.04 28.29
N ALA A 5 49.77 -3.45 28.54
CA ALA A 5 48.50 -3.87 27.93
C ALA A 5 48.10 -2.83 26.88
N SER A 6 48.43 -3.12 25.62
CA SER A 6 47.94 -2.37 24.46
C SER A 6 46.46 -2.68 24.22
N PHE A 7 45.63 -1.66 24.28
CA PHE A 7 44.20 -1.72 23.95
C PHE A 7 44.03 -1.29 22.49
N VAL A 8 43.89 -2.25 21.58
CA VAL A 8 43.64 -1.98 20.16
C VAL A 8 42.13 -1.78 19.97
N LEU A 9 41.71 -0.54 19.70
CA LEU A 9 40.33 -0.19 19.40
C LEU A 9 40.06 -0.42 17.90
N LEU A 10 39.33 -1.48 17.56
CA LEU A 10 38.86 -1.75 16.19
C LEU A 10 37.62 -0.89 15.89
N LEU A 11 37.80 0.20 15.14
CA LEU A 11 36.71 0.98 14.57
C LEU A 11 36.16 0.24 13.35
N ALA A 12 35.07 -0.50 13.53
CA ALA A 12 34.31 -1.06 12.41
C ALA A 12 33.51 0.06 11.73
N SER A 13 34.09 0.68 10.71
CA SER A 13 33.38 1.59 9.82
C SER A 13 32.38 0.81 8.97
N CYS A 14 31.15 0.72 9.44
CA CYS A 14 30.04 0.18 8.66
C CYS A 14 29.61 1.24 7.64
N THR A 15 30.24 1.25 6.46
CA THR A 15 29.71 2.00 5.31
C THR A 15 28.48 1.26 4.81
N ALA A 16 27.31 1.59 5.38
CA ALA A 16 26.04 1.16 4.82
C ALA A 16 25.87 1.86 3.46
N GLY A 17 26.15 1.14 2.38
CA GLY A 17 25.86 1.61 1.02
C GLY A 17 24.36 1.89 0.91
N ALA A 18 24.00 3.12 0.56
CA ALA A 18 22.61 3.46 0.29
C ALA A 18 22.13 2.64 -0.91
N ALA A 19 21.21 1.70 -0.69
CA ALA A 19 20.58 0.94 -1.76
C ALA A 19 19.86 1.91 -2.71
N VAL A 20 20.10 1.76 -4.01
CA VAL A 20 19.49 2.60 -5.04
C VAL A 20 18.05 2.14 -5.25
N ALA A 21 17.11 2.84 -4.63
CA ALA A 21 15.69 2.61 -4.86
C ALA A 21 15.26 3.23 -6.20
N VAL A 22 14.60 2.44 -7.05
CA VAL A 22 14.06 2.92 -8.34
C VAL A 22 12.57 3.15 -8.21
N THR A 23 12.09 4.36 -8.51
CA THR A 23 10.67 4.68 -8.50
C THR A 23 9.93 3.93 -9.62
N VAL A 24 8.83 3.26 -9.28
CA VAL A 24 7.98 2.52 -10.20
C VAL A 24 6.70 3.31 -10.45
N PRO A 25 6.34 3.61 -11.71
CA PRO A 25 5.09 4.30 -12.01
C PRO A 25 3.88 3.37 -11.80
N PHE A 26 2.76 3.97 -11.42
CA PHE A 26 1.47 3.30 -11.31
C PHE A 26 0.34 4.22 -11.78
N SER A 27 -0.83 3.65 -12.06
CA SER A 27 -2.05 4.40 -12.34
C SER A 27 -3.19 3.96 -11.43
N THR A 28 -4.07 4.88 -11.05
CA THR A 28 -5.28 4.56 -10.28
C THR A 28 -6.31 3.88 -11.17
N LEU A 29 -6.79 2.71 -10.75
CA LEU A 29 -7.95 2.04 -11.34
C LEU A 29 -9.25 2.52 -10.69
N ALA A 30 -9.26 2.62 -9.37
CA ALA A 30 -10.39 3.09 -8.60
C ALA A 30 -9.94 3.61 -7.22
N LYS A 31 -10.60 4.65 -6.71
CA LYS A 31 -10.38 5.21 -5.38
C LYS A 31 -11.70 5.76 -4.87
N GLY A 32 -12.02 5.56 -3.60
CA GLY A 32 -13.30 6.02 -3.07
C GLY A 32 -13.54 5.65 -1.62
N LEU A 33 -14.78 5.89 -1.19
CA LEU A 33 -15.24 5.72 0.20
C LEU A 33 -16.22 4.55 0.37
N ALA A 34 -16.61 3.87 -0.71
CA ALA A 34 -17.61 2.81 -0.67
C ALA A 34 -16.99 1.49 -1.13
N SER A 35 -17.05 0.47 -0.27
CA SER A 35 -16.61 -0.88 -0.60
C SER A 35 -17.29 -1.92 0.28
N GLY A 36 -17.51 -3.13 -0.24
CA GLY A 36 -17.89 -4.30 0.54
C GLY A 36 -16.78 -4.91 1.40
N VAL A 37 -15.56 -4.36 1.38
CA VAL A 37 -14.45 -4.81 2.22
C VAL A 37 -14.43 -4.05 3.55
N GLY A 38 -15.08 -4.63 4.56
CA GLY A 38 -15.21 -4.02 5.89
C GLY A 38 -13.97 -4.13 6.79
N GLN A 39 -12.97 -4.94 6.43
CA GLN A 39 -11.74 -5.10 7.21
C GLN A 39 -10.55 -4.41 6.52
N PRO A 40 -9.59 -3.84 7.28
CA PRO A 40 -8.34 -3.36 6.71
C PRO A 40 -7.65 -4.49 5.94
N THR A 41 -7.24 -4.24 4.71
CA THR A 41 -6.70 -5.30 3.84
C THR A 41 -5.76 -4.71 2.80
N GLN A 42 -4.65 -5.41 2.55
CA GLN A 42 -3.65 -5.08 1.53
C GLN A 42 -3.45 -6.32 0.66
N ILE A 43 -3.68 -6.21 -0.64
CA ILE A 43 -3.63 -7.36 -1.55
C ILE A 43 -2.84 -6.97 -2.80
N VAL A 44 -1.98 -7.90 -3.24
CA VAL A 44 -1.39 -7.91 -4.58
C VAL A 44 -2.14 -8.94 -5.40
N VAL A 45 -2.66 -8.53 -6.54
CA VAL A 45 -3.45 -9.34 -7.47
C VAL A 45 -2.63 -9.52 -8.75
N ARG A 46 -2.35 -10.77 -9.09
CA ARG A 46 -1.51 -11.15 -10.23
C ARG A 46 -2.26 -11.96 -11.28
N SER A 47 -3.56 -12.20 -11.12
CA SER A 47 -4.35 -12.91 -12.13
C SER A 47 -5.74 -12.32 -12.31
N GLN A 48 -6.32 -12.57 -13.49
CA GLN A 48 -7.68 -12.17 -13.80
C GLN A 48 -8.71 -12.79 -12.83
N ASN A 49 -8.47 -14.02 -12.38
CA ASN A 49 -9.36 -14.73 -11.46
C ASN A 49 -9.33 -14.08 -10.06
N GLU A 50 -8.14 -13.77 -9.54
CA GLU A 50 -7.99 -13.02 -8.28
C GLU A 50 -8.63 -11.63 -8.38
N TRP A 51 -8.47 -10.95 -9.53
CA TRP A 51 -9.04 -9.63 -9.73
C TRP A 51 -10.56 -9.66 -9.73
N THR A 52 -11.14 -10.62 -10.44
CA THR A 52 -12.60 -10.82 -10.49
C THR A 52 -13.16 -11.14 -9.10
N ALA A 53 -12.48 -12.01 -8.34
CA ALA A 53 -12.88 -12.34 -6.97
C ALA A 53 -12.81 -11.13 -6.03
N LEU A 54 -11.70 -10.37 -6.10
CA LEU A 54 -11.53 -9.17 -5.30
C LEU A 54 -12.57 -8.10 -5.67
N TRP A 55 -12.82 -7.87 -6.96
CA TRP A 55 -13.78 -6.89 -7.44
C TRP A 55 -15.20 -7.22 -6.97
N SER A 56 -15.61 -8.48 -7.03
CA SER A 56 -16.91 -8.93 -6.50
C SER A 56 -17.04 -8.68 -4.99
N ARG A 57 -15.96 -8.86 -4.22
CA ARG A 57 -15.95 -8.51 -2.79
C ARG A 57 -16.01 -6.99 -2.58
N HIS A 58 -15.26 -6.24 -3.38
CA HIS A 58 -15.20 -4.79 -3.34
C HIS A 58 -16.56 -4.16 -3.67
N MET A 59 -17.29 -4.71 -4.64
CA MET A 59 -18.57 -4.19 -5.15
C MET A 59 -19.79 -4.95 -4.61
N ARG A 60 -19.74 -5.43 -3.36
CA ARG A 60 -20.82 -6.22 -2.76
C ARG A 60 -22.14 -5.46 -2.57
N ALA A 61 -22.09 -4.14 -2.36
CA ALA A 61 -23.25 -3.34 -1.96
C ALA A 61 -24.24 -3.01 -3.10
N PRO A 62 -23.81 -2.65 -4.33
CA PRO A 62 -24.74 -2.36 -5.42
C PRO A 62 -25.49 -3.62 -5.91
N SER A 63 -26.77 -3.47 -6.25
CA SER A 63 -27.58 -4.55 -6.84
C SER A 63 -27.11 -4.96 -8.24
N ALA A 64 -26.52 -4.03 -8.99
CA ALA A 64 -25.89 -4.25 -10.29
C ALA A 64 -24.52 -3.57 -10.32
N PRO A 65 -23.46 -4.24 -9.82
CA PRO A 65 -22.14 -3.65 -9.81
C PRO A 65 -21.57 -3.58 -11.23
N PRO A 66 -20.88 -2.48 -11.61
CA PRO A 66 -20.16 -2.43 -12.87
C PRO A 66 -19.07 -3.51 -12.93
N PRO A 67 -18.67 -3.98 -14.12
CA PRO A 67 -17.58 -4.93 -14.27
C PRO A 67 -16.25 -4.32 -13.80
N PRO A 68 -15.26 -5.16 -13.44
CA PRO A 68 -13.92 -4.67 -13.11
C PRO A 68 -13.28 -3.94 -14.30
N PRO A 69 -12.50 -2.87 -14.05
CA PRO A 69 -11.60 -2.31 -15.06
C PRO A 69 -10.73 -3.39 -15.69
N SER A 70 -10.54 -3.31 -17.01
CA SER A 70 -9.68 -4.23 -17.75
C SER A 70 -8.22 -4.06 -17.34
N VAL A 71 -7.55 -5.19 -17.07
CA VAL A 71 -6.12 -5.26 -16.74
C VAL A 71 -5.51 -6.43 -17.51
N ASP A 72 -4.43 -6.17 -18.23
CA ASP A 72 -3.66 -7.21 -18.90
C ASP A 72 -2.64 -7.82 -17.93
N PHE A 73 -3.03 -8.90 -17.27
CA PHE A 73 -2.20 -9.57 -16.24
C PHE A 73 -0.93 -10.24 -16.76
N SER A 74 -0.72 -10.26 -18.09
CA SER A 74 0.57 -10.67 -18.66
C SER A 74 1.64 -9.57 -18.52
N ARG A 75 1.22 -8.30 -18.42
CA ARG A 75 2.10 -7.13 -18.36
C ARG A 75 1.95 -6.32 -17.08
N ASP A 76 0.78 -6.37 -16.47
CA ASP A 76 0.39 -5.58 -15.32
C ASP A 76 0.00 -6.45 -14.12
N MET A 77 0.03 -5.87 -12.94
CA MET A 77 -0.59 -6.40 -11.73
C MET A 77 -1.40 -5.31 -11.03
N VAL A 78 -2.21 -5.69 -10.05
CA VAL A 78 -3.02 -4.75 -9.27
C VAL A 78 -2.60 -4.78 -7.81
N VAL A 79 -2.56 -3.60 -7.19
CA VAL A 79 -2.42 -3.46 -5.75
C VAL A 79 -3.68 -2.81 -5.22
N ALA A 80 -4.24 -3.41 -4.17
CA ALA A 80 -5.48 -3.00 -3.57
C ALA A 80 -5.30 -2.74 -2.08
N LEU A 81 -5.58 -1.49 -1.68
CA LEU A 81 -5.61 -1.07 -0.28
C LEU A 81 -7.04 -0.80 0.15
N PHE A 82 -7.45 -1.39 1.27
CA PHE A 82 -8.71 -1.16 1.93
C PHE A 82 -8.44 -0.73 3.36
N MET A 83 -9.07 0.36 3.79
CA MET A 83 -8.95 0.88 5.15
C MET A 83 -9.91 0.19 6.13
N GLY A 84 -10.81 -0.66 5.63
CA GLY A 84 -11.92 -1.23 6.38
C GLY A 84 -13.03 -0.22 6.68
N GLU A 85 -14.01 -0.63 7.47
CA GLU A 85 -15.12 0.22 7.87
C GLU A 85 -14.68 1.37 8.78
N ARG A 86 -15.23 2.55 8.51
CA ARG A 86 -14.99 3.79 9.25
C ARG A 86 -16.31 4.44 9.64
N PRO A 87 -16.38 5.03 10.84
CA PRO A 87 -17.64 5.48 11.43
C PRO A 87 -18.23 6.72 10.73
N THR A 88 -17.40 7.49 10.02
CA THR A 88 -17.77 8.76 9.39
C THR A 88 -17.07 8.92 8.03
N GLY A 89 -17.41 9.99 7.32
CA GLY A 89 -16.61 10.50 6.21
C GLY A 89 -15.30 11.17 6.65
N GLY A 90 -14.44 11.49 5.69
CA GLY A 90 -13.17 12.19 5.94
C GLY A 90 -11.95 11.27 6.13
N TYR A 91 -12.18 9.96 6.24
CA TYR A 91 -11.11 8.96 6.14
C TYR A 91 -10.70 8.73 4.70
N ALA A 92 -9.41 8.47 4.46
CA ALA A 92 -8.90 8.07 3.15
C ALA A 92 -7.69 7.14 3.28
N ILE A 93 -7.43 6.37 2.24
CA ILE A 93 -6.19 5.60 2.07
C ILE A 93 -5.68 5.81 0.65
N GLU A 94 -4.37 5.91 0.49
CA GLU A 94 -3.76 6.24 -0.80
C GLU A 94 -2.35 5.65 -0.92
N VAL A 95 -2.10 4.86 -1.97
CA VAL A 95 -0.73 4.62 -2.45
C VAL A 95 -0.11 5.93 -2.92
N THR A 96 1.05 6.27 -2.36
CA THR A 96 1.76 7.53 -2.62
C THR A 96 2.99 7.32 -3.47
N GLN A 97 3.71 6.22 -3.27
CA GLN A 97 4.94 5.93 -3.98
C GLN A 97 5.19 4.43 -4.04
N ILE A 98 5.79 3.98 -5.13
CA ILE A 98 6.26 2.60 -5.28
C ILE A 98 7.73 2.65 -5.62
N GLU A 99 8.53 1.88 -4.91
CA GLU A 99 9.96 1.75 -5.15
C GLU A 99 10.35 0.29 -5.29
N ARG A 100 11.19 0.00 -6.28
CA ARG A 100 11.90 -1.26 -6.36
C ARG A 100 13.23 -1.10 -5.63
N THR A 101 13.51 -2.05 -4.76
CA THR A 101 14.76 -2.20 -4.00
C THR A 101 15.28 -3.62 -4.20
N ASP A 102 16.47 -3.92 -3.67
CA ASP A 102 17.02 -5.28 -3.69
C ASP A 102 16.16 -6.28 -2.90
N ALA A 103 15.32 -5.81 -1.96
CA ALA A 103 14.39 -6.63 -1.20
C ALA A 103 13.06 -6.89 -1.93
N GLY A 104 12.84 -6.26 -3.09
CA GLY A 104 11.59 -6.29 -3.85
C GLY A 104 10.89 -4.93 -3.90
N LEU A 105 9.57 -4.94 -4.10
CA LEU A 105 8.77 -3.71 -4.19
C LEU A 105 8.31 -3.24 -2.80
N SER A 106 8.60 -1.98 -2.52
CA SER A 106 8.04 -1.22 -1.40
C SER A 106 6.88 -0.36 -1.91
N ILE A 107 5.69 -0.59 -1.37
CA ILE A 107 4.48 0.18 -1.66
C ILE A 107 4.23 1.08 -0.46
N ARG A 108 4.59 2.35 -0.61
CA ARG A 108 4.26 3.37 0.38
C ARG A 108 2.82 3.83 0.22
N TYR A 109 2.15 3.96 1.34
CA TYR A 109 0.79 4.46 1.38
C TYR A 109 0.57 5.32 2.61
N ARG A 110 -0.38 6.24 2.50
CA ARG A 110 -0.81 7.10 3.60
C ARG A 110 -2.27 6.88 3.89
N THR A 111 -2.63 6.95 5.18
CA THR A 111 -4.02 7.08 5.61
C THR A 111 -4.29 8.52 6.05
N ARG A 112 -5.52 8.98 5.82
CA ARG A 112 -6.04 10.23 6.36
C ARG A 112 -7.12 9.89 7.37
N HIS A 113 -7.07 10.58 8.49
CA HIS A 113 -8.14 10.59 9.48
C HIS A 113 -8.79 11.98 9.45
N PRO A 114 -10.11 12.07 9.64
CA PRO A 114 -10.76 13.37 9.79
C PRO A 114 -10.19 14.09 11.01
N ASP A 115 -10.06 15.41 10.91
CA ASP A 115 -9.76 16.25 12.06
C ASP A 115 -10.91 16.08 13.09
N PRO A 116 -10.63 15.80 14.38
CA PRO A 116 -11.66 15.67 15.41
C PRO A 116 -12.53 16.92 15.56
N SER A 117 -12.02 18.10 15.20
CA SER A 117 -12.74 19.38 15.23
C SER A 117 -13.52 19.69 13.96
N ALA A 118 -13.29 18.94 12.87
CA ALA A 118 -14.02 19.15 11.62
C ALA A 118 -15.44 18.58 11.68
N MET A 119 -16.36 19.27 11.02
CA MET A 119 -17.68 18.70 10.73
C MET A 119 -17.51 17.49 9.79
N GLN A 120 -18.01 16.33 10.23
CA GLN A 120 -17.90 15.07 9.50
C GLN A 120 -19.28 14.59 9.05
N THR A 121 -19.35 14.04 7.83
CA THR A 121 -20.54 13.29 7.39
C THR A 121 -20.75 12.08 8.30
N GLN A 122 -21.93 11.97 8.89
CA GLN A 122 -22.32 10.87 9.78
C GLN A 122 -22.82 9.67 8.97
N ALA A 123 -21.90 9.02 8.25
CA ALA A 123 -22.19 7.82 7.46
C ALA A 123 -21.01 6.85 7.50
N LEU A 124 -21.31 5.54 7.57
CA LEU A 124 -20.30 4.50 7.47
C LEU A 124 -19.62 4.55 6.10
N THR A 125 -18.29 4.44 6.08
CA THR A 125 -17.49 4.39 4.85
C THR A 125 -16.51 3.23 4.88
N GLN A 126 -16.03 2.80 3.71
CA GLN A 126 -14.95 1.83 3.54
C GLN A 126 -13.92 2.37 2.53
N PRO A 127 -13.02 3.28 2.94
CA PRO A 127 -12.05 3.89 2.04
C PRO A 127 -11.12 2.88 1.39
N PHE A 128 -10.83 3.08 0.10
CA PHE A 128 -9.99 2.18 -0.67
C PHE A 128 -9.21 2.90 -1.77
N HIS A 129 -8.11 2.28 -2.22
CA HIS A 129 -7.36 2.69 -3.41
C HIS A 129 -6.85 1.44 -4.14
N LEU A 130 -7.27 1.26 -5.40
CA LEU A 130 -6.85 0.19 -6.29
C LEU A 130 -6.01 0.81 -7.41
N ILE A 131 -4.79 0.31 -7.59
CA ILE A 131 -3.85 0.80 -8.60
C ILE A 131 -3.38 -0.32 -9.50
N LYS A 132 -2.96 0.04 -10.71
CA LYS A 132 -2.29 -0.83 -11.67
C LYS A 132 -0.83 -0.39 -11.81
N LEU A 133 0.06 -1.36 -11.90
CA LEU A 133 1.48 -1.16 -12.16
C LEU A 133 2.02 -2.30 -13.00
N ALA A 134 3.21 -2.11 -13.57
CA ALA A 134 3.90 -3.17 -14.30
C ALA A 134 4.04 -4.42 -13.43
N ARG A 135 3.81 -5.59 -14.04
CA ARG A 135 3.88 -6.87 -13.37
C ARG A 135 5.31 -7.15 -12.94
N VAL A 136 5.44 -7.60 -11.69
CA VAL A 136 6.69 -8.08 -11.10
C VAL A 136 6.36 -9.28 -10.21
N ASP A 137 7.25 -10.27 -10.21
CA ASP A 137 7.10 -11.45 -9.35
C ASP A 137 7.90 -11.31 -8.03
N ASP A 138 8.55 -10.16 -7.83
CA ASP A 138 9.27 -9.81 -6.60
C ASP A 138 8.34 -9.81 -5.37
N SER A 139 8.96 -9.94 -4.20
CA SER A 139 8.26 -9.73 -2.92
C SER A 139 7.70 -8.31 -2.84
N VAL A 140 6.54 -8.15 -2.20
CA VAL A 140 5.89 -6.85 -2.01
C VAL A 140 5.74 -6.58 -0.52
N THR A 141 6.24 -5.43 -0.08
CA THR A 141 6.08 -4.93 1.28
C THR A 141 5.25 -3.65 1.26
N PHE A 142 4.30 -3.55 2.19
CA PHE A 142 3.49 -2.35 2.38
C PHE A 142 4.07 -1.51 3.51
N VAL A 143 4.33 -0.24 3.24
CA VAL A 143 4.94 0.69 4.19
C VAL A 143 3.98 1.84 4.44
N ALA A 144 3.43 1.93 5.65
CA ALA A 144 2.66 3.08 6.04
C ALA A 144 3.60 4.29 6.19
N GLU A 145 3.28 5.40 5.52
CA GLU A 145 3.91 6.67 5.80
C GLU A 145 3.43 7.17 7.17
N ASN A 146 4.36 7.52 8.04
CA ASN A 146 4.00 8.24 9.26
C ASN A 146 3.29 9.53 8.84
N PRO A 147 2.16 9.91 9.48
CA PRO A 147 1.59 11.22 9.27
C PRO A 147 2.67 12.23 9.60
N SER A 148 3.10 13.01 8.60
CA SER A 148 3.99 14.15 8.80
C SER A 148 3.34 15.02 9.87
N ARG A 149 4.03 15.09 11.01
CA ARG A 149 3.60 15.76 12.23
C ARG A 149 3.39 17.25 12.00
#